data_AF-A0A5C7HYC2-F1
#
_entry.id   AF-A0A5C7HYC2-F1
#
_cell.length_a   1.000
_cell.length_b   1.000
_cell.length_c   1.000
_cell.angle_alpha   90.00
_cell.angle_beta   90.00
_cell.angle_gamma   90.00
#
_symmetry.space_group_name_H-M   'P 1'
#
loop_
_entity.id
_entity.type
_entity.pdbx_description
1 polymer ?
#
loop_
_entity_poly.entity_id
_entity_poly.type
_entity_poly.pdbx_seq_one_letter_code
_entity_poly.pdbx_strand_id
1 'polypeptide(L)'
;MALLVIMAVMLSLLINQVGFVFGDIGTASSYHPPYLPTKCSGNRQDQFPPGNLFVAVGEGLWDNGAACGRRYRLRCLSGSKKPCKDGTIDVKVVDFCPKSPCPSTILLSSDAFAAISRPTYKVNIEYVQI
;
A
#
# COMPACT_ATOMS: atom_id res chain seq x y z
N MET A 1 -13.23 23.80 -41.77
CA MET A 1 -13.40 24.31 -40.39
C MET A 1 -14.20 23.34 -39.52
N ALA A 2 -15.43 22.95 -39.89
CA ALA A 2 -16.23 22.02 -39.10
C ALA A 2 -15.54 20.66 -38.80
N LEU A 3 -14.87 20.05 -39.78
CA LEU A 3 -14.12 18.80 -39.57
C LEU A 3 -13.00 18.94 -38.53
N LEU A 4 -12.27 20.06 -38.54
CA LEU A 4 -11.18 20.33 -37.58
C LEU A 4 -11.73 20.52 -36.16
N VAL A 5 -12.89 21.17 -36.03
CA VAL A 5 -13.57 21.35 -34.74
C VAL A 5 -14.07 20.00 -34.20
N ILE A 6 -14.64 19.14 -35.06
CA ILE A 6 -15.10 17.80 -34.67
C ILE A 6 -13.91 16.93 -34.21
N MET A 7 -12.79 16.96 -34.94
CA MET A 7 -11.58 16.23 -34.55
C MET A 7 -11.02 16.70 -33.20
N ALA A 8 -11.03 18.02 -32.94
CA ALA A 8 -10.59 18.59 -31.67
C ALA A 8 -11.49 18.19 -30.49
N VAL A 9 -12.82 18.16 -30.70
CA VAL A 9 -13.79 17.72 -29.67
C VAL A 9 -13.68 16.22 -29.39
N MET A 10 -13.45 15.40 -30.41
CA MET A 10 -13.23 13.96 -30.22
C MET A 10 -11.93 13.69 -29.45
N LEU A 11 -10.86 14.44 -29.76
CA LEU A 11 -9.58 14.32 -29.06
C LEU A 11 -9.67 14.74 -27.58
N SER A 12 -10.42 15.81 -27.26
CA SER A 12 -10.61 16.24 -25.86
C SER A 12 -11.44 15.27 -25.04
N LEU A 13 -12.47 14.64 -25.64
CA LEU A 13 -13.26 13.59 -25.00
C LEU A 13 -12.43 12.33 -24.71
N LEU A 14 -11.48 11.98 -25.57
CA LEU A 14 -10.57 10.84 -25.37
C LEU A 14 -9.57 11.09 -24.22
N ILE A 15 -9.12 12.33 -24.01
CA ILE A 15 -8.17 12.67 -22.94
C ILE A 15 -8.82 12.51 -21.53
N ASN A 16 -10.12 12.80 -21.40
CA ASN A 16 -10.86 12.64 -20.15
C ASN A 16 -11.10 11.18 -19.72
N GLN A 17 -10.84 10.20 -20.60
CA GLN A 17 -10.99 8.78 -20.29
C GLN A 17 -9.70 8.16 -19.71
N VAL A 18 -8.56 8.88 -19.79
CA VAL A 18 -7.28 8.39 -19.27
C VAL A 18 -7.20 8.73 -17.78
N GLY A 19 -7.83 7.90 -16.94
CA GLY A 19 -7.63 7.95 -15.50
C GLY A 19 -6.18 7.57 -15.18
N PHE A 20 -5.34 8.57 -14.90
CA PHE A 20 -4.00 8.32 -14.35
C PHE A 20 -4.15 7.83 -12.91
N VAL A 21 -4.02 6.52 -12.69
CA VAL A 21 -3.80 5.98 -11.35
C VAL A 21 -2.34 6.18 -11.02
N PHE A 22 -2.02 7.29 -10.36
CA PHE A 22 -0.69 7.49 -9.79
C PHE A 22 -0.58 6.63 -8.54
N GLY A 23 0.29 5.62 -8.59
CA GLY A 23 0.75 4.92 -7.40
C GLY A 23 1.91 5.68 -6.78
N ASP A 24 1.90 5.81 -5.45
CA ASP A 24 3.05 6.28 -4.70
C ASP A 24 4.10 5.18 -4.59
N ILE A 25 5.37 5.58 -4.54
CA ILE A 25 6.49 4.65 -4.36
C ILE A 25 6.96 4.72 -2.92
N GLY A 26 7.19 3.55 -2.32
CA GLY A 26 7.70 3.45 -0.97
C GLY A 26 8.53 2.21 -0.75
N THR A 27 8.90 2.00 0.50
CA THR A 27 9.56 0.76 0.94
C THR A 27 8.65 -0.03 1.84
N ALA A 28 8.76 -1.35 1.77
CA ALA A 28 8.07 -2.24 2.67
C ALA A 28 8.98 -3.32 3.25
N SER A 29 8.68 -3.71 4.48
CA SER A 29 9.31 -4.83 5.18
C SER A 29 8.26 -5.56 6.01
N SER A 30 8.51 -6.83 6.33
CA SER A 30 7.62 -7.57 7.22
C SER A 30 7.85 -7.16 8.69
N TYR A 31 6.77 -7.10 9.48
CA TYR A 31 6.87 -7.14 10.94
C TYR A 31 6.16 -8.37 11.48
N HIS A 32 6.75 -8.96 12.51
CA HIS A 32 6.33 -10.24 13.06
C HIS A 32 5.45 -10.03 14.29
N PRO A 33 4.63 -11.02 14.67
CA PRO A 33 3.90 -11.00 15.92
C PRO A 33 4.84 -10.79 17.14
N PRO A 34 4.31 -10.27 18.26
CA PRO A 34 2.90 -9.98 18.52
C PRO A 34 2.41 -8.70 17.80
N TYR A 35 1.20 -8.77 17.23
CA TYR A 35 0.58 -7.65 16.50
C TYR A 35 -0.27 -6.73 17.39
N LEU A 36 -0.60 -7.17 18.60
CA LEU A 36 -1.36 -6.40 19.58
C LEU A 36 -0.42 -5.95 20.72
N PRO A 37 -0.70 -4.80 21.35
CA PRO A 37 -1.73 -3.83 20.99
C PRO A 37 -1.33 -2.96 19.79
N THR A 38 -2.31 -2.62 18.96
CA THR A 38 -2.16 -1.62 17.89
C THR A 38 -2.49 -0.20 18.37
N LYS A 39 -2.00 0.82 17.67
CA LYS A 39 -2.41 2.21 17.86
C LYS A 39 -3.83 2.51 17.40
N CYS A 40 -4.39 1.78 16.43
CA CYS A 40 -5.73 2.07 15.93
C CYS A 40 -6.85 1.51 16.82
N SER A 41 -6.70 0.31 17.36
CA SER A 41 -7.79 -0.35 18.11
C SER A 41 -7.31 -1.14 19.32
N GLY A 42 -6.09 -0.89 19.81
CA GLY A 42 -5.56 -1.54 21.01
C GLY A 42 -5.50 -3.06 20.85
N ASN A 43 -6.11 -3.78 21.80
CA ASN A 43 -6.13 -5.25 21.88
C ASN A 43 -7.30 -5.91 21.12
N ARG A 44 -8.03 -5.17 20.30
CA ARG A 44 -9.20 -5.69 19.57
C ARG A 44 -8.77 -6.62 18.44
N GLN A 45 -9.11 -7.90 18.53
CA GLN A 45 -8.74 -8.89 17.50
C GLN A 45 -9.55 -8.73 16.21
N ASP A 46 -10.78 -8.20 16.29
CA ASP A 46 -11.69 -7.95 15.17
C ASP A 46 -11.21 -6.87 14.19
N GLN A 47 -10.10 -6.18 14.49
CA GLN A 47 -9.52 -5.18 13.60
C GLN A 47 -8.81 -5.78 12.38
N PHE A 48 -8.31 -7.02 12.50
CA PHE A 48 -7.51 -7.67 11.46
C PHE A 48 -8.41 -8.22 10.34
N PRO A 49 -8.14 -7.87 9.06
CA PRO A 49 -8.90 -8.38 7.93
C PRO A 49 -8.59 -9.86 7.65
N PRO A 50 -9.43 -10.55 6.85
CA PRO A 50 -9.19 -11.92 6.41
C PRO A 50 -7.80 -12.09 5.77
N GLY A 51 -7.17 -13.25 6.01
CA GLY A 51 -5.83 -13.55 5.51
C GLY A 51 -4.73 -12.69 6.14
N ASN A 52 -5.02 -11.99 7.24
CA ASN A 52 -4.11 -11.07 7.91
C ASN A 52 -3.51 -10.02 6.96
N LEU A 53 -4.26 -9.57 5.96
CA LEU A 53 -3.80 -8.58 4.98
C LEU A 53 -3.86 -7.16 5.57
N PHE A 54 -2.97 -6.88 6.52
CA PHE A 54 -2.89 -5.59 7.20
C PHE A 54 -1.47 -5.05 7.28
N VAL A 55 -1.38 -3.77 7.63
CA VAL A 55 -0.12 -3.03 7.74
C VAL A 55 -0.07 -2.13 8.97
N ALA A 56 1.16 -1.90 9.44
CA ALA A 56 1.50 -0.70 10.19
C ALA A 56 2.14 0.33 9.25
N VAL A 57 1.88 1.61 9.44
CA VAL A 57 2.43 2.66 8.56
C VAL A 57 3.45 3.54 9.28
N GLY A 58 4.44 4.04 8.53
CA GLY A 58 5.43 4.99 9.02
C GLY A 58 4.87 6.40 9.21
N GLU A 59 5.70 7.30 9.71
CA GLU A 59 5.38 8.67 10.10
C GLU A 59 4.73 9.47 8.95
N GLY A 60 5.21 9.27 7.72
CA GLY A 60 4.71 9.98 6.54
C GLY A 60 3.29 9.60 6.12
N LEU A 61 2.79 8.44 6.55
CA LEU A 61 1.44 7.96 6.24
C LEU A 61 0.51 7.94 7.45
N TRP A 62 1.05 8.01 8.67
CA TRP A 62 0.29 7.84 9.91
C TRP A 62 -0.81 8.88 10.12
N ASP A 63 -0.59 10.11 9.66
CA ASP A 63 -1.57 11.20 9.67
C ASP A 63 -2.25 11.38 11.05
N ASN A 64 -1.44 11.34 12.11
CA ASN A 64 -1.87 11.45 13.50
C ASN A 64 -3.05 10.51 13.88
N GLY A 65 -3.09 9.31 13.28
CA GLY A 65 -4.12 8.30 13.51
C GLY A 65 -5.28 8.32 12.50
N ALA A 66 -5.38 9.34 11.64
CA ALA A 66 -6.38 9.37 10.56
C ALA A 66 -6.12 8.31 9.48
N ALA A 67 -4.95 7.66 9.51
CA ALA A 67 -4.63 6.50 8.68
C ALA A 67 -5.38 5.23 9.07
N CYS A 68 -5.90 5.13 10.30
CA CYS A 68 -6.55 3.93 10.79
C CYS A 68 -7.72 3.49 9.90
N GLY A 69 -7.69 2.25 9.43
CA GLY A 69 -8.71 1.69 8.55
C GLY A 69 -8.58 2.05 7.07
N ARG A 70 -7.66 2.95 6.67
CA ARG A 70 -7.35 3.21 5.25
C ARG A 70 -6.94 1.91 4.57
N ARG A 71 -7.29 1.78 3.29
CA ARG A 71 -6.93 0.64 2.46
C ARG A 71 -5.98 1.06 1.36
N TYR A 72 -5.00 0.20 1.10
CA TYR A 72 -4.04 0.38 0.04
C TYR A 72 -4.02 -0.84 -0.84
N ARG A 73 -4.04 -0.63 -2.15
CA ARG A 73 -3.63 -1.64 -3.13
C ARG A 73 -2.15 -1.51 -3.35
N LEU A 74 -1.40 -2.60 -3.23
CA LEU A 74 0.06 -2.57 -3.32
C LEU A 74 0.63 -3.73 -4.14
N ARG A 75 1.80 -3.49 -4.75
CA ARG A 75 2.61 -4.50 -5.44
C ARG A 75 4.10 -4.31 -5.16
N CYS A 76 4.83 -5.42 -5.22
CA CYS A 76 6.29 -5.40 -5.13
C CYS A 76 6.90 -5.00 -6.48
N LEU A 77 7.79 -4.00 -6.48
CA LEU A 77 8.50 -3.55 -7.67
C LEU A 77 9.89 -4.17 -7.78
N SER A 78 10.64 -4.17 -6.67
CA SER A 78 12.00 -4.68 -6.65
C SER A 78 12.49 -4.99 -5.24
N GLY A 79 13.63 -5.68 -5.15
CA GLY A 79 14.33 -5.93 -3.89
C GLY A 79 15.56 -6.82 -4.11
N SER A 80 16.31 -7.06 -3.04
CA SER A 80 17.50 -7.93 -3.10
C SER A 80 17.12 -9.36 -3.48
N LYS A 81 17.90 -9.97 -4.38
CA LYS A 81 17.69 -11.35 -4.91
C LYS A 81 16.36 -11.56 -5.63
N LYS A 82 15.81 -10.51 -6.27
CA LYS A 82 14.55 -10.56 -7.04
C LYS A 82 13.40 -11.23 -6.25
N PRO A 83 12.99 -10.63 -5.12
CA PRO A 83 12.13 -11.31 -4.17
C PRO A 83 10.64 -11.18 -4.53
N CYS A 84 10.28 -10.24 -5.42
CA CYS A 84 8.90 -9.95 -5.78
C CYS A 84 8.20 -11.15 -6.43
N LYS A 85 6.95 -11.35 -6.03
CA LYS A 85 5.98 -12.20 -6.70
C LYS A 85 5.08 -11.33 -7.58
N ASP A 86 4.45 -11.95 -8.56
CA ASP A 86 3.48 -11.26 -9.42
C ASP A 86 2.16 -11.02 -8.66
N GLY A 87 1.47 -9.93 -9.04
CA GLY A 87 0.14 -9.59 -8.51
C GLY A 87 0.13 -8.38 -7.58
N THR A 88 -1.08 -8.04 -7.13
CA THR A 88 -1.36 -6.97 -6.16
C THR A 88 -2.15 -7.54 -4.99
N ILE A 89 -1.98 -6.93 -3.82
CA ILE A 89 -2.84 -7.21 -2.65
C ILE A 89 -3.48 -5.92 -2.15
N ASP A 90 -4.64 -6.06 -1.53
CA ASP A 90 -5.33 -4.99 -0.84
C ASP A 90 -5.12 -5.17 0.67
N VAL A 91 -4.57 -4.17 1.35
CA VAL A 91 -4.26 -4.22 2.77
C VAL A 91 -4.98 -3.13 3.55
N LYS A 92 -5.23 -3.37 4.84
CA LYS A 92 -5.81 -2.40 5.76
C LYS A 92 -4.77 -1.86 6.74
N VAL A 93 -4.73 -0.56 6.97
CA VAL A 93 -3.93 0.04 8.04
C VAL A 93 -4.58 -0.27 9.39
N VAL A 94 -3.82 -0.92 10.26
CA VAL A 94 -4.26 -1.26 11.63
C VAL A 94 -3.34 -0.71 12.70
N ASP A 95 -2.14 -0.23 12.36
CA ASP A 95 -1.17 0.21 13.37
C ASP A 95 -0.25 1.33 12.89
N PHE A 96 0.42 1.95 13.85
CA PHE A 96 1.55 2.84 13.63
C PHE A 96 2.85 2.06 13.82
N CYS A 97 3.86 2.40 13.03
CA CYS A 97 5.18 1.80 13.16
C CYS A 97 5.72 1.86 14.61
N PRO A 98 6.09 0.73 15.24
CA PRO A 98 6.49 0.71 16.65
C PRO A 98 7.93 1.21 16.87
N LYS A 99 8.71 1.39 15.80
CA LYS A 99 10.10 1.87 15.85
C LYS A 99 10.16 3.28 15.26
N SER A 100 10.96 4.14 15.89
CA SER A 100 11.24 5.50 15.43
C SER A 100 12.76 5.68 15.27
N PRO A 101 13.27 6.00 14.06
CA PRO A 101 12.50 6.16 12.82
C PRO A 101 11.94 4.83 12.31
N CYS A 102 10.80 4.88 11.63
CA CYS A 102 10.24 3.68 11.02
C CYS A 102 11.19 3.11 9.95
N PRO A 103 11.48 1.79 9.95
CA PRO A 103 12.44 1.24 9.00
C PRO A 103 11.92 1.22 7.56
N SER A 104 10.62 1.32 7.31
CA SER A 104 10.01 1.29 5.98
C SER A 104 8.77 2.19 5.94
N THR A 105 8.33 2.60 4.75
CA THR A 105 7.09 3.38 4.57
C THR A 105 5.87 2.60 5.09
N ILE A 106 5.83 1.30 4.78
CA ILE A 106 4.75 0.38 5.16
C ILE A 106 5.36 -0.89 5.75
N LEU A 107 4.93 -1.29 6.94
CA LEU A 107 5.24 -2.58 7.54
C LEU A 107 4.09 -3.55 7.29
N LEU A 108 4.36 -4.62 6.57
CA LEU A 108 3.38 -5.65 6.23
C LEU A 108 3.35 -6.73 7.32
N SER A 109 2.16 -7.25 7.62
CA SER A 109 2.06 -8.51 8.35
C SER A 109 2.87 -9.62 7.63
N SER A 110 3.16 -10.72 8.33
CA SER A 110 3.92 -11.83 7.74
C SER A 110 3.18 -12.42 6.53
N ASP A 111 1.86 -12.54 6.59
CA ASP A 111 1.03 -13.06 5.50
C ASP A 111 0.96 -12.09 4.33
N ALA A 112 0.76 -10.79 4.59
CA ALA A 112 0.74 -9.76 3.54
C ALA A 112 2.10 -9.64 2.83
N PHE A 113 3.21 -9.72 3.57
CA PHE A 113 4.55 -9.71 2.97
C PHE A 113 4.80 -10.95 2.13
N ALA A 114 4.42 -12.13 2.64
CA ALA A 114 4.55 -13.39 1.92
C ALA A 114 3.71 -13.44 0.63
N ALA A 115 2.60 -12.70 0.56
CA ALA A 115 1.78 -12.63 -0.64
C ALA A 115 2.50 -11.93 -1.80
N ILE A 116 3.30 -10.88 -1.54
CA ILE A 116 3.95 -10.09 -2.60
C ILE A 116 5.45 -10.38 -2.75
N SER A 117 6.08 -11.08 -1.79
CA SER A 117 7.53 -11.24 -1.76
C SER A 117 7.97 -12.55 -1.12
N ARG A 118 9.13 -13.05 -1.57
CA ARG A 118 9.91 -14.07 -0.85
C ARG A 118 10.61 -13.43 0.36
N PRO A 119 10.95 -14.19 1.40
CA PRO A 119 11.63 -13.65 2.58
C PRO A 119 12.88 -12.82 2.22
N THR A 120 12.87 -11.56 2.62
CA THR A 120 13.96 -10.60 2.43
C THR A 120 13.81 -9.47 3.45
N TYR A 121 14.83 -8.62 3.59
CA TYR A 121 14.83 -7.55 4.58
C TYR A 121 13.87 -6.40 4.22
N LYS A 122 13.87 -5.99 2.95
CA LYS A 122 13.12 -4.83 2.46
C LYS A 122 12.89 -4.95 0.95
N VAL A 123 11.74 -4.46 0.50
CA VAL A 123 11.37 -4.34 -0.92
C VAL A 123 10.90 -2.93 -1.23
N ASN A 124 11.03 -2.53 -2.49
CA ASN A 124 10.40 -1.34 -3.02
C ASN A 124 9.00 -1.73 -3.49
N ILE A 125 8.01 -0.91 -3.14
CA ILE A 125 6.61 -1.14 -3.49
C ILE A 125 6.03 0.07 -4.20
N GLU A 126 5.02 -0.19 -5.02
CA GLU A 126 4.05 0.80 -5.43
C GLU A 126 2.77 0.56 -4.63
N TYR A 127 2.12 1.63 -4.17
CA TYR A 127 0.85 1.56 -3.47
C TYR A 127 -0.05 2.72 -3.85
N VAL A 128 -1.37 2.49 -3.81
CA VAL A 128 -2.39 3.51 -4.05
C VAL A 128 -3.52 3.30 -3.06
N GLN A 129 -4.05 4.40 -2.52
CA GLN A 129 -5.21 4.34 -1.63
C GLN A 129 -6.45 3.95 -2.44
N ILE A 130 -7.28 3.05 -1.90
CA ILE A 130 -8.52 2.56 -2.54
C ILE A 130 -9.74 2.74 -1.63
#